data_AF-A0A0C9X037-F1
#
_entry.id   AF-A0A0C9X037-F1
#
_cell.length_a   1.000
_cell.length_b   1.000
_cell.length_c   1.000
_cell.angle_alpha   90.00
_cell.angle_beta   90.00
_cell.angle_gamma   90.00
#
_symmetry.space_group_name_H-M   'P 1'
#
loop_
_entity.id
_entity.type
_entity.pdbx_description
1 polymer ?
#
loop_
_entity_poly.entity_id
_entity_poly.type
_entity_poly.pdbx_seq_one_letter_code
_entity_poly.pdbx_strand_id
1 'polypeptide(L)'
;NPQNTVFNAKRLIDRKMDDQDIVRDMKHWPFKVSEKHGKPAITVIHKGEDRDFSAEEISAMVLGQMKETAEAYLGHKVTHAVVTIPAYFNDTQRQATKDAGTIAGLQVLRIIDKPTAVAIAYGLNKKGGESQIIVYDLDGGAFDLSLLSIDDGVFDTAGDTHLGGEDFDNRVIDYGHFRD
;
A
#
# COMPACT_ATOMS: atom_id res chain seq x y z
N ASN A 1 17.66 1.01 -13.84
CA ASN A 1 18.02 2.21 -13.07
C ASN A 1 17.58 2.02 -11.61
N PRO A 2 18.22 1.10 -10.86
CA PRO A 2 17.66 0.59 -9.60
C PRO A 2 17.62 1.64 -8.48
N GLN A 3 18.64 2.50 -8.38
CA GLN A 3 18.71 3.54 -7.34
C GLN A 3 17.65 4.65 -7.49
N ASN A 4 17.02 4.75 -8.67
CA ASN A 4 16.00 5.75 -8.98
C ASN A 4 14.65 5.11 -9.35
N THR A 5 14.48 3.81 -9.10
CA THR A 5 13.21 3.10 -9.27
C THR A 5 12.68 2.81 -7.88
N VAL A 6 11.60 3.50 -7.51
CA VAL A 6 11.01 3.42 -6.17
C VAL A 6 9.87 2.42 -6.16
N PHE A 7 9.84 1.58 -5.13
CA PHE A 7 8.77 0.62 -4.85
C PHE A 7 8.55 0.53 -3.34
N ASN A 8 7.50 -0.16 -2.89
CA ASN A 8 7.18 -0.35 -1.47
C ASN A 8 7.03 0.93 -0.62
N ALA A 9 6.77 2.08 -1.25
CA ALA A 9 6.53 3.35 -0.54
C ALA A 9 5.39 3.27 0.48
N LYS A 10 4.42 2.37 0.28
CA LYS A 10 3.33 2.08 1.25
C LYS A 10 3.89 1.68 2.63
N ARG A 11 5.03 0.99 2.69
CA ARG A 11 5.68 0.59 3.95
C ARG A 11 6.17 1.80 4.74
N LEU A 12 6.46 2.92 4.08
CA LEU A 12 6.98 4.15 4.69
C LEU A 12 5.89 5.16 5.10
N ILE A 13 4.63 4.94 4.68
CA ILE A 13 3.52 5.88 4.96
C ILE A 13 3.37 6.09 6.46
N ASP A 14 3.52 7.37 6.85
CA ASP A 14 3.47 7.89 8.23
C ASP A 14 4.24 7.07 9.27
N ARG A 15 5.38 6.52 8.87
CA ARG A 15 6.34 5.84 9.75
C ARG A 15 7.42 6.82 10.20
N LYS A 16 8.13 6.45 11.27
CA LYS A 16 9.33 7.16 11.73
C LYS A 16 10.58 6.50 11.16
N MET A 17 11.65 7.28 11.05
CA MET A 17 12.94 6.78 10.55
C MET A 17 13.57 5.71 11.48
N ASP A 18 13.27 5.78 12.77
CA ASP A 18 13.78 4.86 13.80
C ASP A 18 12.89 3.63 14.03
N ASP A 19 11.80 3.47 13.27
CA ASP A 19 10.97 2.28 13.29
C ASP A 19 11.81 1.07 12.85
N GLN A 20 11.86 0.03 13.69
CA GLN A 20 12.71 -1.14 13.47
C GLN A 20 12.36 -1.88 12.17
N ASP A 21 11.09 -1.87 11.79
CA ASP A 21 10.63 -2.47 10.53
C ASP A 21 11.20 -1.69 9.34
N ILE A 22 11.19 -0.36 9.40
CA ILE A 22 11.79 0.50 8.36
C ILE A 22 13.29 0.32 8.28
N VAL A 23 13.99 0.27 9.42
CA VAL A 23 15.44 0.05 9.46
C VAL A 23 15.82 -1.30 8.87
N ARG A 24 14.98 -2.35 9.05
CA ARG A 24 15.17 -3.64 8.38
C ARG A 24 14.94 -3.51 6.88
N ASP A 25 13.80 -2.97 6.47
CA ASP A 25 13.37 -2.92 5.07
C ASP A 25 14.33 -2.08 4.20
N MET A 26 14.88 -0.99 4.74
CA MET A 26 15.88 -0.15 4.07
C MET A 26 17.15 -0.91 3.65
N LYS A 27 17.49 -2.03 4.29
CA LYS A 27 18.66 -2.85 3.91
C LYS A 27 18.44 -3.58 2.59
N HIS A 28 17.19 -3.74 2.17
CA HIS A 28 16.79 -4.49 0.99
C HIS A 28 16.42 -3.59 -0.19
N TRP A 29 16.32 -2.27 0.02
CA TRP A 29 15.97 -1.33 -1.05
C TRP A 29 17.22 -0.81 -1.79
N PRO A 30 17.16 -0.71 -3.13
CA PRO A 30 18.25 -0.15 -3.91
C PRO A 30 18.24 1.39 -3.94
N PHE A 31 17.13 2.03 -3.57
CA PHE A 31 16.98 3.48 -3.51
C PHE A 31 17.28 4.01 -2.10
N LYS A 32 17.67 5.27 -2.02
CA LYS A 32 18.06 5.90 -0.75
C LYS A 32 16.83 6.41 0.00
N VAL A 33 16.79 6.12 1.30
CA VAL A 33 15.86 6.77 2.24
C VAL A 33 16.68 7.61 3.22
N SER A 34 16.35 8.88 3.35
CA SER A 34 16.96 9.83 4.26
C SER A 34 15.94 10.33 5.28
N GLU A 35 16.41 10.94 6.38
CA GLU A 35 15.52 11.55 7.35
C GLU A 35 15.32 13.04 7.04
N LYS A 36 14.07 13.47 6.94
CA LYS A 36 13.69 14.87 6.71
C LYS A 36 12.57 15.24 7.67
N HIS A 37 12.83 16.23 8.53
CA HIS A 37 11.89 16.69 9.55
C HIS A 37 11.36 15.56 10.46
N GLY A 38 12.19 14.57 10.80
CA GLY A 38 11.80 13.44 11.65
C GLY A 38 11.00 12.34 10.94
N LYS A 39 10.86 12.42 9.61
CA LYS A 39 10.16 11.44 8.77
C LYS A 39 11.08 10.86 7.69
N PRO A 40 10.87 9.62 7.25
CA PRO A 40 11.59 9.06 6.12
C PRO A 40 11.21 9.77 4.82
N ALA A 41 12.21 10.07 4.00
CA ALA A 41 12.07 10.68 2.68
C ALA A 41 12.88 9.87 1.66
N ILE A 42 12.27 9.59 0.50
CA ILE A 42 12.88 8.81 -0.57
C ILE A 42 13.66 9.77 -1.47
N THR A 43 14.98 9.60 -1.56
CA THR A 43 15.86 10.46 -2.35
C THR A 43 16.20 9.77 -3.67
N VAL A 44 15.91 10.44 -4.79
CA VAL A 44 16.24 9.97 -6.15
C VAL A 44 16.87 11.09 -6.97
N ILE A 45 17.66 10.73 -7.98
CA ILE A 45 18.18 11.65 -8.98
C ILE A 45 17.13 11.79 -10.09
N HIS A 46 16.55 12.98 -10.21
CA HIS A 46 15.61 13.31 -11.27
C HIS A 46 16.10 14.52 -12.04
N LYS A 47 16.27 14.37 -13.36
CA LYS A 47 16.81 15.41 -14.26
C LYS A 47 18.19 15.95 -13.84
N GLY A 48 19.02 15.09 -13.25
CA GLY A 48 20.39 15.43 -12.83
C GLY A 48 20.49 16.07 -11.44
N GLU A 49 19.38 16.21 -10.72
CA GLU A 49 19.34 16.78 -9.37
C GLU A 49 18.78 15.78 -8.36
N ASP A 50 19.30 15.82 -7.13
CA ASP A 50 18.71 15.11 -6.00
C ASP A 50 17.33 15.70 -5.68
N ARG A 51 16.33 14.82 -5.57
CA ARG A 51 14.96 15.15 -5.21
C ARG A 51 14.51 14.21 -4.11
N ASP A 52 13.98 14.78 -3.04
CA ASP A 52 13.36 14.03 -1.96
C ASP A 52 11.85 14.00 -2.18
N PHE A 53 11.26 12.83 -1.97
CA PHE A 53 9.82 12.63 -1.99
C PHE A 53 9.35 12.00 -0.69
N SER A 54 8.19 12.44 -0.21
CA SER A 54 7.50 11.73 0.86
C SER A 54 6.85 10.43 0.33
N ALA A 55 6.51 9.52 1.24
CA ALA A 55 5.77 8.31 0.89
C ALA A 55 4.39 8.63 0.27
N GLU A 56 3.75 9.70 0.75
CA GLU A 56 2.48 10.23 0.23
C GLU A 56 2.63 10.78 -1.19
N GLU A 57 3.71 11.50 -1.50
CA GLU A 57 3.98 12.01 -2.85
C GLU A 57 4.21 10.87 -3.84
N ILE A 58 5.01 9.85 -3.48
CA ILE A 58 5.20 8.66 -4.32
C ILE A 58 3.87 7.91 -4.51
N SER A 59 3.09 7.75 -3.44
CA SER A 59 1.76 7.12 -3.52
C SER A 59 0.79 7.93 -4.39
N ALA A 60 0.89 9.26 -4.36
CA ALA A 60 0.10 10.16 -5.21
C ALA A 60 0.45 10.00 -6.69
N MET A 61 1.72 9.75 -7.03
CA MET A 61 2.12 9.43 -8.42
C MET A 61 1.46 8.14 -8.90
N VAL A 62 1.42 7.10 -8.05
CA VAL A 62 0.74 5.84 -8.36
C VAL A 62 -0.77 6.06 -8.53
N LEU A 63 -1.41 6.81 -7.62
CA LEU A 63 -2.83 7.14 -7.72
C LEU A 63 -3.14 8.01 -8.96
N GLY A 64 -2.24 8.92 -9.32
CA GLY A 64 -2.31 9.72 -10.54
C GLY A 64 -2.32 8.84 -11.79
N GLN A 65 -1.42 7.84 -11.84
CA GLN A 65 -1.40 6.87 -12.94
C GLN A 65 -2.70 6.04 -13.01
N MET A 66 -3.25 5.62 -11.86
CA MET A 66 -4.53 4.90 -11.82
C MET A 66 -5.71 5.78 -12.27
N LYS A 67 -5.71 7.07 -11.88
CA LYS A 67 -6.66 8.06 -12.36
C LYS A 67 -6.59 8.21 -13.87
N GLU A 68 -5.40 8.43 -14.44
CA GLU A 68 -5.21 8.56 -15.90
C GLU A 68 -5.68 7.31 -16.64
N THR A 69 -5.40 6.13 -16.09
CA THR A 69 -5.86 4.85 -16.65
C THR A 69 -7.39 4.77 -16.70
N ALA A 70 -8.06 5.17 -15.63
CA ALA A 70 -9.52 5.22 -15.57
C ALA A 70 -10.10 6.29 -16.51
N GLU A 71 -9.49 7.48 -16.58
CA GLU A 71 -9.90 8.56 -17.50
C GLU A 71 -9.77 8.13 -18.97
N ALA A 72 -8.70 7.41 -19.33
CA ALA A 72 -8.51 6.88 -20.67
C ALA A 72 -9.58 5.86 -21.05
N TYR A 73 -9.99 5.01 -20.10
CA TYR A 73 -11.07 4.04 -20.31
C TYR A 73 -12.45 4.71 -20.42
N LEU A 74 -12.73 5.71 -19.57
CA LEU A 74 -14.03 6.36 -19.46
C LEU A 74 -14.24 7.53 -20.45
N GLY A 75 -13.17 8.05 -21.05
CA GLY A 75 -13.20 9.18 -21.98
C GLY A 75 -13.52 10.53 -21.33
N HIS A 76 -13.48 10.64 -20.00
CA HIS A 76 -13.73 11.89 -19.27
C HIS A 76 -12.94 11.93 -17.95
N LYS A 77 -12.87 13.13 -17.35
CA LYS A 77 -12.11 13.36 -16.11
C LYS A 77 -12.71 12.62 -14.91
N VAL A 78 -11.85 11.99 -14.12
CA VAL A 78 -12.16 11.33 -12.86
C VAL A 78 -11.72 12.23 -11.72
N THR A 79 -12.66 12.64 -10.88
CA THR A 79 -12.41 13.63 -9.82
C THR A 79 -12.63 13.07 -8.42
N HIS A 80 -13.29 11.92 -8.29
CA HIS A 80 -13.66 11.32 -7.01
C HIS A 80 -13.19 9.87 -6.97
N ALA A 81 -12.77 9.42 -5.79
CA ALA A 81 -12.33 8.05 -5.59
C ALA A 81 -12.68 7.54 -4.18
N VAL A 82 -12.79 6.22 -4.08
CA VAL A 82 -12.69 5.48 -2.82
C VAL A 82 -11.35 4.75 -2.86
N VAL A 83 -10.55 4.86 -1.79
CA VAL A 83 -9.22 4.28 -1.72
C VAL A 83 -9.18 3.23 -0.62
N THR A 84 -8.65 2.04 -0.93
CA THR A 84 -8.51 0.93 0.02
C THR A 84 -7.21 1.01 0.78
N ILE A 85 -7.21 0.59 2.05
CA ILE A 85 -6.00 0.43 2.88
C ILE A 85 -6.02 -0.90 3.65
N PRO A 86 -4.90 -1.37 4.22
CA PRO A 86 -4.92 -2.48 5.17
C PRO A 86 -5.76 -2.15 6.40
N ALA A 87 -6.44 -3.15 6.97
CA ALA A 87 -7.28 -2.94 8.16
C ALA A 87 -6.48 -2.49 9.39
N TYR A 88 -5.21 -2.90 9.49
CA TYR A 88 -4.31 -2.54 10.59
C TYR A 88 -3.74 -1.11 10.50
N PHE A 89 -4.04 -0.34 9.44
CA PHE A 89 -3.57 1.05 9.34
C PHE A 89 -4.22 1.91 10.42
N ASN A 90 -3.37 2.65 11.15
CA ASN A 90 -3.82 3.60 12.16
C ASN A 90 -4.33 4.91 11.52
N ASP A 91 -5.00 5.76 12.30
CA ASP A 91 -5.63 6.99 11.82
C ASP A 91 -4.68 7.91 11.04
N THR A 92 -3.42 7.98 11.44
CA THR A 92 -2.44 8.86 10.80
C THR A 92 -2.01 8.31 9.44
N GLN A 93 -1.87 6.99 9.28
CA GLN A 93 -1.67 6.34 7.98
C GLN A 93 -2.92 6.43 7.08
N ARG A 94 -4.13 6.38 7.65
CA ARG A 94 -5.38 6.63 6.91
C ARG A 94 -5.37 8.04 6.33
N GLN A 95 -5.02 9.02 7.15
CA GLN A 95 -4.93 10.42 6.73
C GLN A 95 -3.85 10.63 5.67
N ALA A 96 -2.65 10.07 5.85
CA ALA A 96 -1.58 10.15 4.86
C ALA A 96 -1.98 9.55 3.50
N THR A 97 -2.72 8.44 3.49
CA THR A 97 -3.25 7.85 2.25
C THR A 97 -4.31 8.76 1.59
N LYS A 98 -5.14 9.42 2.39
CA LYS A 98 -6.13 10.40 1.91
C LYS A 98 -5.43 11.64 1.32
N ASP A 99 -4.34 12.08 1.93
CA ASP A 99 -3.52 13.19 1.45
C ASP A 99 -2.86 12.84 0.12
N ALA A 100 -2.33 11.62 -0.04
CA ALA A 100 -1.84 11.12 -1.32
C ALA A 100 -2.91 11.19 -2.43
N GLY A 101 -4.16 10.81 -2.12
CA GLY A 101 -5.28 10.98 -3.05
C GLY A 101 -5.56 12.44 -3.41
N THR A 102 -5.47 13.34 -2.43
CA THR A 102 -5.63 14.78 -2.64
C THR A 102 -4.53 15.36 -3.54
N ILE A 103 -3.27 14.96 -3.30
CA ILE A 103 -2.11 15.34 -4.13
C ILE A 103 -2.28 14.85 -5.57
N ALA A 104 -2.86 13.66 -5.77
CA ALA A 104 -3.21 13.11 -7.09
C ALA A 104 -4.39 13.84 -7.78
N GLY A 105 -4.98 14.84 -7.13
CA GLY A 105 -6.14 15.57 -7.63
C GLY A 105 -7.42 14.74 -7.64
N LEU A 106 -7.59 13.87 -6.63
CA LEU A 106 -8.81 13.11 -6.36
C LEU A 106 -9.44 13.60 -5.05
N GLN A 107 -10.75 13.83 -5.09
CA GLN A 107 -11.57 13.94 -3.89
C GLN A 107 -11.81 12.53 -3.34
N VAL A 108 -11.11 12.19 -2.26
CA VAL A 108 -11.27 10.91 -1.58
C VAL A 108 -12.56 10.91 -0.78
N LEU A 109 -13.60 10.26 -1.32
CA LEU A 109 -14.92 10.17 -0.71
C LEU A 109 -14.91 9.30 0.56
N ARG A 110 -14.13 8.23 0.53
CA ARG A 110 -14.00 7.30 1.65
C ARG A 110 -12.67 6.57 1.57
N ILE A 111 -12.06 6.34 2.73
CA ILE A 111 -11.04 5.32 2.92
C ILE A 111 -11.76 4.09 3.46
N ILE A 112 -11.59 2.95 2.80
CA ILE A 112 -12.19 1.67 3.23
C ILE A 112 -11.11 0.64 3.51
N ASP A 113 -11.38 -0.25 4.44
CA ASP A 113 -10.48 -1.37 4.70
C ASP A 113 -10.56 -2.36 3.54
N LYS A 114 -9.39 -2.83 3.09
CA LYS A 114 -9.25 -3.86 2.04
C LYS A 114 -10.12 -5.08 2.32
N PRO A 115 -10.14 -5.69 3.53
CA PRO A 115 -11.02 -6.83 3.78
C PRO A 115 -12.51 -6.48 3.68
N THR A 116 -12.93 -5.27 4.06
CA THR A 116 -14.32 -4.80 3.85
C THR A 116 -14.64 -4.66 2.36
N ALA A 117 -13.72 -4.11 1.57
CA ALA A 117 -13.89 -4.00 0.12
C ALA A 117 -14.06 -5.38 -0.53
N VAL A 118 -13.25 -6.36 -0.11
CA VAL A 118 -13.34 -7.76 -0.57
C VAL A 118 -14.67 -8.39 -0.14
N ALA A 119 -15.10 -8.20 1.11
CA ALA A 119 -16.36 -8.72 1.61
C ALA A 119 -17.56 -8.14 0.86
N ILE A 120 -17.56 -6.82 0.57
CA ILE A 120 -18.58 -6.19 -0.28
C ILE A 120 -18.58 -6.84 -1.66
N ALA A 121 -17.43 -6.95 -2.32
CA ALA A 121 -17.32 -7.56 -3.64
C ALA A 121 -17.85 -9.01 -3.67
N TYR A 122 -17.55 -9.80 -2.64
CA TYR A 122 -18.06 -11.17 -2.49
C TYR A 122 -19.57 -11.23 -2.20
N GLY A 123 -20.07 -10.30 -1.37
CA GLY A 123 -21.46 -10.23 -0.94
C GLY A 123 -22.45 -9.69 -1.98
N LEU A 124 -21.98 -8.89 -2.96
CA LEU A 124 -22.83 -8.18 -3.93
C LEU A 124 -23.88 -9.05 -4.65
N ASN A 125 -23.63 -10.34 -4.85
CA ASN A 125 -24.53 -11.25 -5.57
C ASN A 125 -25.08 -12.40 -4.70
N LYS A 126 -24.79 -12.44 -3.39
CA LYS A 126 -25.24 -13.49 -2.50
C LYS A 126 -26.66 -13.19 -2.00
N LYS A 127 -27.60 -14.11 -2.26
CA LYS A 127 -28.96 -14.07 -1.69
C LYS A 127 -28.99 -14.96 -0.44
N GLY A 128 -29.07 -14.38 0.75
CA GLY A 128 -29.11 -15.09 2.04
C GLY A 128 -28.54 -14.24 3.18
N GLY A 129 -29.02 -14.46 4.42
CA GLY A 129 -28.69 -13.65 5.61
C GLY A 129 -27.24 -13.75 6.11
N GLU A 130 -27.01 -13.18 7.30
CA GLU A 130 -25.68 -13.04 7.95
C GLU A 130 -24.73 -14.20 7.63
N SER A 131 -23.61 -13.85 7.01
CA SER A 131 -22.56 -14.78 6.67
C SER A 131 -21.26 -14.25 7.26
N GLN A 132 -20.64 -15.05 8.13
CA GLN A 132 -19.27 -14.81 8.56
C GLN A 132 -18.32 -15.15 7.41
N ILE A 133 -17.45 -14.21 7.07
CA ILE A 133 -16.47 -14.29 6.00
C ILE A 133 -15.09 -14.20 6.63
N ILE A 134 -14.19 -15.09 6.21
CA ILE A 134 -12.76 -14.93 6.43
C ILE A 134 -12.16 -14.45 5.11
N VAL A 135 -11.51 -13.29 5.16
CA VAL A 135 -10.68 -12.78 4.06
C VAL A 135 -9.25 -13.20 4.34
N TYR A 136 -8.71 -14.04 3.46
CA TYR A 136 -7.30 -14.41 3.40
C TYR A 136 -6.64 -13.57 2.31
N ASP A 137 -5.69 -12.73 2.70
CA ASP A 137 -5.05 -11.76 1.82
C ASP A 137 -3.53 -11.84 1.94
N LEU A 138 -2.91 -12.55 1.00
CA LEU A 138 -1.46 -12.70 0.91
C LEU A 138 -0.99 -11.92 -0.31
N ASP A 139 -0.40 -10.74 -0.07
CA ASP A 139 0.07 -9.85 -1.12
C ASP A 139 1.60 -9.91 -1.29
N GLY A 140 2.18 -8.97 -2.04
CA GLY A 140 3.60 -8.95 -2.33
C GLY A 140 4.48 -8.78 -1.08
N GLY A 141 3.96 -8.19 -0.01
CA GLY A 141 4.77 -7.87 1.17
C GLY A 141 4.11 -8.09 2.52
N ALA A 142 2.81 -8.31 2.56
CA ALA A 142 2.07 -8.54 3.78
C ALA A 142 1.07 -9.68 3.63
N PHE A 143 0.81 -10.31 4.76
CA PHE A 143 -0.20 -11.32 4.93
C PHE A 143 -1.21 -10.85 5.97
N ASP A 144 -2.47 -10.73 5.57
CA ASP A 144 -3.58 -10.35 6.43
C ASP A 144 -4.68 -11.43 6.42
N LEU A 145 -5.21 -11.71 7.59
CA LEU A 145 -6.40 -12.53 7.84
C LEU A 145 -7.42 -11.68 8.58
N SER A 146 -8.58 -11.45 7.98
CA SER A 146 -9.66 -10.70 8.62
C SER A 146 -10.93 -11.55 8.72
N LEU A 147 -11.55 -11.56 9.89
CA LEU A 147 -12.88 -12.13 10.10
C LEU A 147 -13.91 -10.99 10.07
N LEU A 148 -14.94 -11.14 9.24
CA LEU A 148 -15.97 -10.12 9.04
C LEU A 148 -17.38 -10.74 9.03
N SER A 149 -18.38 -9.97 9.46
CA SER A 149 -19.78 -10.19 9.06
C SER A 149 -20.11 -9.20 7.94
N ILE A 150 -20.92 -9.63 6.98
CA ILE A 150 -21.41 -8.73 5.92
C ILE A 150 -22.18 -7.55 6.53
N ASP A 151 -22.89 -7.76 7.64
CA ASP A 151 -23.76 -6.76 8.25
C ASP A 151 -23.02 -5.89 9.29
N ASP A 152 -22.06 -6.46 10.03
CA ASP A 152 -21.36 -5.76 11.14
C ASP A 152 -19.92 -5.31 10.80
N GLY A 153 -19.38 -5.66 9.63
CA GLY A 153 -18.02 -5.27 9.21
C GLY A 153 -16.91 -6.15 9.80
N VAL A 154 -15.70 -5.61 9.93
CA VAL A 154 -14.51 -6.34 10.42
C VAL A 154 -14.61 -6.53 11.94
N PHE A 155 -14.53 -7.78 12.41
CA PHE A 155 -14.47 -8.08 13.84
C PHE A 155 -13.05 -8.13 14.37
N ASP A 156 -12.18 -8.84 13.65
CA ASP A 156 -10.81 -9.08 14.08
C ASP A 156 -9.89 -9.23 12.88
N THR A 157 -8.62 -8.90 13.05
CA THR A 157 -7.58 -9.04 12.04
C THR A 157 -6.29 -9.52 12.67
N ALA A 158 -5.70 -10.55 12.08
CA ALA A 158 -4.38 -11.07 12.42
C ALA A 158 -3.54 -11.16 11.13
N GLY A 159 -2.22 -11.23 11.25
CA GLY A 159 -1.37 -11.26 10.06
C GLY A 159 0.10 -11.09 10.36
N ASP A 160 0.88 -11.01 9.29
CA ASP A 160 2.30 -10.70 9.30
C ASP A 160 2.58 -9.63 8.23
N THR A 161 2.94 -8.42 8.68
CA THR A 161 3.19 -7.27 7.80
C THR A 161 4.52 -7.35 7.03
N HIS A 162 5.27 -8.43 7.23
CA HIS A 162 6.56 -8.71 6.59
C HIS A 162 6.66 -10.15 6.07
N LEU A 163 5.51 -10.72 5.68
CA LEU A 163 5.43 -11.97 4.95
C LEU A 163 4.62 -11.75 3.67
N GLY A 164 5.24 -11.96 2.52
CA GLY A 164 4.57 -11.87 1.23
C GLY A 164 5.32 -12.53 0.09
N GLY A 165 4.90 -12.22 -1.13
CA GLY A 165 5.54 -12.68 -2.37
C GLY A 165 7.05 -12.43 -2.43
N GLU A 166 7.51 -11.28 -1.92
CA GLU A 166 8.94 -10.91 -1.89
C GLU A 166 9.79 -11.91 -1.09
N ASP A 167 9.27 -12.45 0.01
CA ASP A 167 9.97 -13.47 0.79
C ASP A 167 10.10 -14.77 0.01
N PHE A 168 9.08 -15.12 -0.78
CA PHE A 168 9.13 -16.31 -1.63
C PHE A 168 10.16 -16.13 -2.76
N ASP A 169 10.19 -14.96 -3.39
CA ASP A 169 11.19 -14.61 -4.40
C ASP A 169 12.61 -14.70 -3.81
N ASN A 170 12.83 -14.14 -2.62
CA ASN A 170 14.12 -14.21 -1.92
C ASN A 170 14.54 -15.66 -1.65
N ARG A 171 13.63 -16.53 -1.21
CA ARG A 171 13.94 -17.96 -1.00
C ARG A 171 14.33 -18.67 -2.30
N VAL A 172 13.71 -18.33 -3.42
CA VAL A 172 14.06 -18.89 -4.73
C VAL A 172 15.44 -18.40 -5.18
N ILE A 173 15.75 -17.12 -4.97
CA ILE A 173 17.06 -16.51 -5.27
C ILE A 173 18.17 -17.18 -4.45
N ASP A 174 17.97 -17.33 -3.13
CA ASP A 174 18.94 -17.99 -2.23
C ASP A 174 19.23 -19.41 -2.72
N TYR A 175 18.20 -20.18 -3.06
CA TYR A 175 18.37 -21.53 -3.59
C TYR A 175 19.15 -21.57 -4.91
N GLY A 176 18.91 -20.60 -5.80
CA GLY A 176 19.66 -20.45 -7.04
C GLY A 176 21.15 -20.19 -6.81
N HIS A 177 21.48 -19.32 -5.84
CA HIS A 177 22.87 -19.02 -5.48
C HIS A 177 23.63 -20.17 -4.82
N PHE A 178 22.95 -21.13 -4.19
CA PHE A 178 23.60 -22.34 -3.66
C PHE A 178 24.06 -23.34 -4.75
N ARG A 179 23.65 -23.14 -6.01
CA ARG A 179 23.94 -24.06 -7.12
C ARG A 179 25.06 -23.60 -8.07
N ASP A 180 25.57 -22.38 -7.88
CA ASP A 180 26.75 -21.83 -8.57
C ASP A 180 27.98 -21.82 -7.64
#